data_AF-A0A662F2J9-F1
#
_entry.id   AF-A0A662F2J9-F1
#
_cell.length_a   1.000
_cell.length_b   1.000
_cell.length_c   1.000
_cell.angle_alpha   90.00
_cell.angle_beta   90.00
_cell.angle_gamma   90.00
#
_symmetry.space_group_name_H-M   'P 1'
#
loop_
_entity.id
_entity.type
_entity.pdbx_description
1 polymer ?
#
loop_
_entity_poly.entity_id
_entity_poly.type
_entity_poly.pdbx_seq_one_letter_code
_entity_poly.pdbx_strand_id
1 'polypeptide(L)'
;MIDEAQPSSLRGDRDMRKCVIAAGFIVLVGMFWSIGFGAGALVDHSPIVIEGDYQFTVENGVVSGSGTVDDPYVIEGWRIDAGYNDYGIRIHRTTRYFIIRNVEISGAGKAGISLSYVKNGVITDSHLTGNWIGISLNFSAHNKISSCTIESNGDGIHFYFSHDNQIIQCTVTKNDTAIWLDGSNGNDLIGNTISANYMGVYLDLGAEGNLIYSNAFIDNVHNAHSVAVNDWDYNGQGNYWSDYRGIDADENGIGDAPYVIRSKGDQDNYPLLNIP
;
A
#
# COMPACT_ATOMS: atom_id res chain seq x y z
N MET A 1 16.52 -23.40 -84.97
CA MET A 1 17.00 -22.72 -83.75
C MET A 1 15.89 -22.90 -82.72
N ILE A 2 16.05 -23.96 -81.90
CA ILE A 2 15.49 -24.19 -80.55
C ILE A 2 13.95 -24.30 -80.49
N ASP A 3 13.42 -25.52 -80.69
CA ASP A 3 12.99 -26.54 -79.68
C ASP A 3 11.58 -26.26 -79.16
N GLU A 4 10.55 -27.04 -79.54
CA GLU A 4 10.22 -28.39 -79.02
C GLU A 4 9.98 -28.38 -77.50
N ALA A 5 8.95 -28.96 -76.91
CA ALA A 5 7.73 -29.60 -77.37
C ALA A 5 6.79 -29.69 -76.14
N GLN A 6 5.48 -29.59 -76.36
CA GLN A 6 4.46 -30.21 -75.49
C GLN A 6 4.61 -31.77 -75.59
N PRO A 7 3.85 -32.67 -74.89
CA PRO A 7 2.59 -32.45 -74.17
C PRO A 7 2.34 -33.40 -72.96
N SER A 8 1.09 -33.33 -72.46
CA SER A 8 0.28 -34.45 -71.97
C SER A 8 0.56 -34.94 -70.55
N SER A 9 -0.36 -35.48 -69.75
CA SER A 9 -1.83 -35.52 -69.62
C SER A 9 -2.08 -36.58 -68.53
N LEU A 10 -3.32 -36.68 -68.04
CA LEU A 10 -3.93 -37.82 -67.30
C LEU A 10 -3.91 -37.65 -65.76
N ARG A 11 -5.06 -37.48 -65.08
CA ARG A 11 -6.28 -38.33 -64.92
C ARG A 11 -6.17 -39.16 -63.63
N GLY A 12 -7.14 -39.04 -62.74
CA GLY A 12 -7.28 -39.93 -61.58
C GLY A 12 -8.32 -39.45 -60.59
N ASP A 13 -9.48 -40.11 -60.62
CA ASP A 13 -10.70 -39.86 -59.86
C ASP A 13 -10.79 -40.85 -58.67
N ARG A 14 -11.54 -40.47 -57.62
CA ARG A 14 -12.25 -41.30 -56.59
C ARG A 14 -11.58 -41.89 -55.34
N ASP A 15 -12.28 -41.58 -54.24
CA ASP A 15 -12.74 -42.40 -53.09
C ASP A 15 -11.75 -43.04 -52.10
N MET A 16 -11.85 -42.66 -50.81
CA MET A 16 -12.40 -43.54 -49.75
C MET A 16 -12.44 -42.87 -48.36
N ARG A 17 -13.59 -42.99 -47.70
CA ARG A 17 -13.84 -42.74 -46.27
C ARG A 17 -13.04 -43.69 -45.38
N LYS A 18 -12.49 -43.21 -44.24
CA LYS A 18 -12.41 -43.98 -42.97
C LYS A 18 -12.45 -43.05 -41.74
N CYS A 19 -13.20 -43.52 -40.74
CA CYS A 19 -13.50 -42.96 -39.42
C CYS A 19 -12.27 -42.64 -38.56
N VAL A 20 -12.36 -41.59 -37.72
CA VAL A 20 -11.82 -41.58 -36.34
C VAL A 20 -12.70 -40.72 -35.41
N ILE A 21 -13.41 -41.40 -34.51
CA ILE A 21 -13.60 -41.19 -33.05
C ILE A 21 -13.95 -39.79 -32.52
N ALA A 22 -15.06 -39.77 -31.78
CA ALA A 22 -15.59 -38.68 -30.97
C ALA A 22 -14.66 -38.20 -29.85
N ALA A 23 -14.62 -36.89 -29.62
CA ALA A 23 -14.26 -36.30 -28.33
C ALA A 23 -15.37 -35.32 -27.94
N GLY A 24 -16.01 -35.58 -26.81
CA GLY A 24 -17.14 -34.82 -26.31
C GLY A 24 -16.75 -33.39 -25.93
N PHE A 25 -17.57 -32.43 -26.34
CA PHE A 25 -17.57 -31.10 -25.75
C PHE A 25 -18.29 -31.19 -24.40
N ILE A 26 -17.51 -31.25 -23.31
CA ILE A 26 -18.00 -30.86 -21.99
C ILE A 26 -17.94 -29.34 -21.96
N VAL A 27 -19.07 -28.67 -22.18
CA VAL A 27 -19.23 -27.28 -21.77
C VAL A 27 -19.37 -27.30 -20.26
N LEU A 28 -18.27 -27.07 -19.57
CA LEU A 28 -18.26 -26.83 -18.13
C LEU A 28 -18.83 -25.42 -17.93
N VAL A 29 -20.15 -25.35 -17.76
CA VAL A 29 -20.80 -24.14 -17.25
C VAL A 29 -20.36 -24.01 -15.80
N GLY A 30 -19.27 -23.26 -15.59
CA GLY A 30 -18.90 -22.81 -14.26
C GLY A 30 -20.06 -22.01 -13.70
N MET A 31 -20.76 -22.58 -12.71
CA MET A 31 -21.73 -21.86 -11.92
C MET A 31 -20.96 -20.76 -11.18
N PHE A 32 -21.01 -19.54 -11.70
CA PHE A 32 -20.65 -18.35 -10.95
C PHE A 32 -21.68 -18.20 -9.83
N TRP A 33 -21.33 -18.72 -8.66
CA TRP A 33 -21.93 -18.24 -7.43
C TRP A 33 -21.36 -16.84 -7.21
N SER A 34 -22.12 -15.82 -7.58
CA SER A 34 -21.97 -14.49 -7.03
C SER A 34 -22.37 -14.56 -5.56
N ILE A 35 -21.39 -14.87 -4.70
CA ILE A 35 -21.56 -14.81 -3.25
C ILE A 35 -21.23 -13.38 -2.84
N GLY A 36 -22.19 -12.72 -2.20
CA GLY A 36 -22.03 -11.36 -1.70
C GLY A 36 -20.81 -11.25 -0.79
N PHE A 37 -20.08 -10.15 -0.92
CA PHE A 37 -18.95 -9.78 -0.07
C PHE A 37 -19.43 -9.49 1.35
N GLY A 38 -19.60 -10.54 2.15
CA GLY A 38 -19.18 -10.48 3.54
C GLY A 38 -17.66 -10.60 3.56
N ALA A 39 -16.97 -9.89 4.47
CA ALA A 39 -15.54 -10.07 4.67
C ALA A 39 -15.27 -11.57 4.88
N GLY A 40 -14.70 -12.22 3.86
CA GLY A 40 -14.36 -13.63 3.93
C GLY A 40 -13.34 -13.84 5.03
N ALA A 41 -13.40 -14.99 5.70
CA ALA A 41 -12.34 -15.37 6.63
C ALA A 41 -10.99 -15.40 5.91
N LEU A 42 -9.96 -14.82 6.52
CA LEU A 42 -8.60 -14.83 5.98
C LEU A 42 -8.10 -16.28 5.84
N VAL A 43 -7.26 -16.51 4.83
CA VAL A 43 -6.64 -17.80 4.53
C VAL A 43 -5.16 -17.71 4.81
N ASP A 44 -4.61 -18.69 5.52
CA ASP A 44 -3.17 -18.74 5.80
C ASP A 44 -2.37 -18.86 4.48
N HIS A 45 -1.33 -18.05 4.36
CA HIS A 45 -0.41 -18.04 3.22
C HIS A 45 1.03 -17.89 3.71
N SER A 46 1.97 -18.55 3.02
CA SER A 46 3.40 -18.32 3.27
C SER A 46 3.80 -16.89 2.88
N PRO A 47 4.97 -16.39 3.29
CA PRO A 47 5.46 -15.12 2.77
C PRO A 47 5.43 -15.02 1.24
N ILE A 48 5.06 -13.85 0.72
CA ILE A 48 4.95 -13.56 -0.71
C ILE A 48 6.14 -12.72 -1.15
N VAL A 49 6.78 -13.11 -2.26
CA VAL A 49 7.91 -12.39 -2.83
C VAL A 49 7.73 -12.18 -4.33
N ILE A 50 7.67 -10.92 -4.73
CA ILE A 50 7.55 -10.47 -6.12
C ILE A 50 8.76 -9.58 -6.43
N GLU A 51 9.76 -10.10 -7.14
CA GLU A 51 11.00 -9.39 -7.51
C GLU A 51 10.91 -8.62 -8.85
N GLY A 52 9.74 -8.67 -9.51
CA GLY A 52 9.43 -7.89 -10.71
C GLY A 52 8.12 -8.29 -11.38
N ASP A 53 7.77 -7.59 -12.47
CA ASP A 53 6.47 -7.67 -13.15
C ASP A 53 5.96 -9.09 -13.47
N TYR A 54 6.84 -10.02 -13.85
CA TYR A 54 6.45 -11.38 -14.25
C TYR A 54 6.08 -12.30 -13.07
N GLN A 55 6.29 -11.84 -11.84
CA GLN A 55 6.04 -12.62 -10.63
C GLN A 55 4.72 -12.25 -9.93
N PHE A 56 3.91 -11.39 -10.53
CA PHE A 56 2.50 -11.25 -10.15
C PHE A 56 1.70 -12.47 -10.64
N THR A 57 1.83 -13.60 -9.95
CA THR A 57 1.17 -14.87 -10.29
C THR A 57 0.31 -15.37 -9.14
N VAL A 58 -0.55 -16.36 -9.42
CA VAL A 58 -1.42 -16.98 -8.42
C VAL A 58 -0.60 -17.64 -7.30
N GLU A 59 0.55 -18.24 -7.64
CA GLU A 59 1.47 -18.82 -6.67
C GLU A 59 2.06 -17.77 -5.71
N ASN A 60 2.16 -16.52 -6.15
CA ASN A 60 2.61 -15.38 -5.35
C ASN A 60 1.42 -14.58 -4.78
N GLY A 61 0.30 -15.25 -4.52
CA GLY A 61 -0.84 -14.68 -3.81
C GLY A 61 -1.70 -13.70 -4.62
N VAL A 62 -1.47 -13.57 -5.94
CA VAL A 62 -2.33 -12.75 -6.80
C VAL A 62 -3.64 -13.50 -7.07
N VAL A 63 -4.78 -12.89 -6.74
CA VAL A 63 -6.10 -13.50 -6.91
C VAL A 63 -6.81 -13.02 -8.19
N SER A 64 -6.43 -11.87 -8.73
CA SER A 64 -6.98 -11.31 -9.98
C SER A 64 -6.12 -10.16 -10.52
N GLY A 65 -6.48 -9.65 -11.70
CA GLY A 65 -5.90 -8.47 -12.31
C GLY A 65 -4.80 -8.72 -13.35
N SER A 66 -4.49 -7.70 -14.12
CA SER A 66 -3.45 -7.70 -15.17
C SER A 66 -2.36 -6.64 -14.98
N GLY A 67 -2.43 -5.87 -13.90
CA GLY A 67 -1.44 -4.85 -13.55
C GLY A 67 -1.58 -3.53 -14.31
N THR A 68 -2.77 -3.27 -14.87
CA THR A 68 -3.12 -2.00 -15.54
C THR A 68 -3.87 -1.09 -14.57
N VAL A 69 -4.02 0.20 -14.91
CA VAL A 69 -4.75 1.16 -14.05
C VAL A 69 -6.21 0.75 -13.83
N ASP A 70 -6.87 0.23 -14.86
CA ASP A 70 -8.27 -0.19 -14.82
C ASP A 70 -8.44 -1.63 -14.29
N ASP A 71 -7.35 -2.39 -14.23
CA ASP A 71 -7.33 -3.79 -13.80
C ASP A 71 -6.01 -4.12 -13.07
N PRO A 72 -5.81 -3.57 -11.87
CA PRO A 72 -4.59 -3.75 -11.08
C PRO A 72 -4.47 -5.20 -10.60
N TYR A 73 -3.25 -5.69 -10.39
CA TYR A 73 -3.06 -6.97 -9.69
C TYR A 73 -3.62 -6.89 -8.27
N VAL A 74 -4.35 -7.90 -7.83
CA VAL A 74 -4.96 -7.92 -6.49
C VAL A 74 -4.34 -9.05 -5.66
N ILE A 75 -3.82 -8.69 -4.48
CA ILE A 75 -3.37 -9.61 -3.43
C ILE A 75 -4.30 -9.40 -2.25
N GLU A 76 -5.13 -10.39 -1.92
CA GLU A 76 -6.25 -10.19 -1.00
C GLU A 76 -6.59 -11.44 -0.18
N GLY A 77 -7.00 -11.23 1.07
CA GLY A 77 -7.61 -12.27 1.91
C GLY A 77 -6.60 -13.19 2.59
N TRP A 78 -5.34 -12.77 2.70
CA TRP A 78 -4.26 -13.59 3.25
C TRP A 78 -3.97 -13.26 4.71
N ARG A 79 -3.76 -14.31 5.52
CA ARG A 79 -3.08 -14.24 6.81
C ARG A 79 -1.66 -14.77 6.63
N ILE A 80 -0.66 -13.96 6.98
CA ILE A 80 0.76 -14.30 6.85
C ILE A 80 1.45 -14.09 8.20
N ASP A 81 1.74 -15.19 8.89
CA ASP A 81 2.74 -15.20 9.96
C ASP A 81 4.10 -15.45 9.31
N ALA A 82 4.94 -14.42 9.27
CA ALA A 82 6.25 -14.50 8.68
C ALA A 82 7.24 -15.33 9.52
N GLY A 83 6.95 -15.63 10.79
CA GLY A 83 7.77 -16.55 11.60
C GLY A 83 9.25 -16.18 11.65
N TYR A 84 9.58 -14.90 11.77
CA TYR A 84 10.92 -14.31 11.71
C TYR A 84 11.61 -14.34 10.33
N ASN A 85 10.92 -14.72 9.26
CA ASN A 85 11.40 -14.39 7.91
C ASN A 85 11.48 -12.87 7.75
N ASP A 86 12.34 -12.41 6.84
CA ASP A 86 12.57 -10.99 6.62
C ASP A 86 11.26 -10.22 6.33
N TYR A 87 10.38 -10.80 5.52
CA TYR A 87 9.17 -10.12 5.04
C TYR A 87 7.92 -11.00 5.10
N GLY A 88 6.75 -10.39 5.30
CA GLY A 88 5.46 -11.02 5.02
C GLY A 88 5.11 -10.94 3.53
N ILE A 89 5.09 -9.72 2.97
CA ILE A 89 4.97 -9.46 1.54
C ILE A 89 6.13 -8.56 1.10
N ARG A 90 6.88 -8.97 0.08
CA ARG A 90 7.90 -8.15 -0.56
C ARG A 90 7.55 -7.94 -2.03
N ILE A 91 7.50 -6.68 -2.46
CA ILE A 91 7.35 -6.29 -3.87
C ILE A 91 8.51 -5.38 -4.25
N HIS A 92 9.17 -5.70 -5.34
CA HIS A 92 10.38 -5.03 -5.79
C HIS A 92 10.35 -4.75 -7.29
N ARG A 93 10.85 -3.59 -7.70
CA ARG A 93 11.06 -3.18 -9.11
C ARG A 93 9.84 -3.35 -10.00
N THR A 94 8.77 -2.62 -9.71
CA THR A 94 7.61 -2.58 -10.59
C THR A 94 6.98 -1.20 -10.67
N THR A 95 6.34 -0.93 -11.79
CA THR A 95 5.45 0.23 -11.97
C THR A 95 4.02 -0.21 -12.32
N ARG A 96 3.77 -1.53 -12.30
CA ARG A 96 2.44 -2.10 -12.50
C ARG A 96 1.54 -1.68 -11.35
N TYR A 97 0.27 -1.47 -11.66
CA TYR A 97 -0.71 -1.15 -10.64
C TYR A 97 -1.04 -2.42 -9.86
N PHE A 98 -1.03 -2.33 -8.54
CA PHE A 98 -1.44 -3.43 -7.68
C PHE A 98 -2.14 -2.93 -6.43
N ILE A 99 -2.96 -3.79 -5.85
CA ILE A 99 -3.69 -3.58 -4.60
C ILE A 99 -3.38 -4.75 -3.68
N ILE A 100 -2.83 -4.45 -2.50
CA ILE A 100 -2.79 -5.35 -1.36
C ILE A 100 -3.94 -4.93 -0.44
N ARG A 101 -4.92 -5.81 -0.19
CA ARG A 101 -6.05 -5.47 0.69
C ARG A 101 -6.55 -6.62 1.53
N ASN A 102 -7.16 -6.32 2.68
CA ASN A 102 -7.71 -7.35 3.56
C ASN A 102 -6.69 -8.45 3.86
N VAL A 103 -5.49 -8.05 4.30
CA VAL A 103 -4.45 -8.98 4.76
C VAL A 103 -4.14 -8.76 6.24
N GLU A 104 -3.75 -9.84 6.92
CA GLU A 104 -3.22 -9.80 8.29
C GLU A 104 -1.77 -10.30 8.25
N ILE A 105 -0.81 -9.48 8.67
CA ILE A 105 0.62 -9.81 8.60
C ILE A 105 1.30 -9.60 9.96
N SER A 106 2.02 -10.62 10.40
CA SER A 106 2.74 -10.59 11.66
C SER A 106 4.08 -11.32 11.63
N GLY A 107 4.92 -11.06 12.64
CA GLY A 107 6.14 -11.82 12.91
C GLY A 107 7.29 -11.60 11.93
N ALA A 108 7.25 -10.56 11.08
CA ALA A 108 8.32 -10.31 10.12
C ALA A 108 9.56 -9.69 10.80
N GLY A 109 10.73 -10.26 10.51
CA GLY A 109 12.02 -9.84 11.06
C GLY A 109 12.56 -8.52 10.50
N LYS A 110 12.04 -8.04 9.36
CA LYS A 110 12.36 -6.72 8.81
C LYS A 110 11.12 -5.89 8.54
N ALA A 111 10.19 -6.37 7.71
CA ALA A 111 8.96 -5.61 7.43
C ALA A 111 7.76 -6.51 7.10
N GLY A 112 6.57 -6.20 7.64
CA GLY A 112 5.34 -6.88 7.27
C GLY A 112 5.08 -6.78 5.77
N ILE A 113 5.05 -5.55 5.25
CA ILE A 113 5.04 -5.26 3.81
C ILE A 113 6.26 -4.41 3.45
N SER A 114 7.04 -4.85 2.46
CA SER A 114 8.19 -4.13 1.92
C SER A 114 7.99 -3.81 0.44
N LEU A 115 7.97 -2.52 0.10
CA LEU A 115 7.95 -2.01 -1.27
C LEU A 115 9.30 -1.36 -1.57
N SER A 116 9.99 -1.81 -2.62
CA SER A 116 11.33 -1.31 -2.99
C SER A 116 11.42 -1.00 -4.48
N TYR A 117 11.72 0.24 -4.86
CA TYR A 117 11.69 0.70 -6.25
C TYR A 117 10.33 0.45 -6.91
N VAL A 118 9.26 0.82 -6.21
CA VAL A 118 7.88 0.56 -6.61
C VAL A 118 7.11 1.86 -6.86
N LYS A 119 6.19 1.83 -7.83
CA LYS A 119 5.18 2.86 -8.04
C LYS A 119 3.78 2.26 -8.20
N ASN A 120 2.75 3.08 -7.97
CA ASN A 120 1.35 2.77 -8.24
C ASN A 120 0.76 1.62 -7.40
N GLY A 121 1.36 1.34 -6.25
CA GLY A 121 0.85 0.38 -5.29
C GLY A 121 -0.20 0.98 -4.35
N VAL A 122 -1.24 0.21 -4.03
CA VAL A 122 -2.20 0.53 -2.98
C VAL A 122 -2.15 -0.55 -1.91
N ILE A 123 -1.98 -0.17 -0.65
CA ILE A 123 -2.16 -1.03 0.52
C ILE A 123 -3.38 -0.50 1.27
N THR A 124 -4.43 -1.31 1.41
CA THR A 124 -5.66 -0.85 2.06
C THR A 124 -6.31 -1.89 2.95
N ASP A 125 -7.09 -1.46 3.95
CA ASP A 125 -7.95 -2.35 4.75
C ASP A 125 -7.19 -3.55 5.32
N SER A 126 -5.98 -3.33 5.84
CA SER A 126 -5.05 -4.40 6.24
C SER A 126 -4.55 -4.19 7.67
N HIS A 127 -4.23 -5.29 8.35
CA HIS A 127 -3.76 -5.31 9.74
C HIS A 127 -2.32 -5.81 9.81
N LEU A 128 -1.43 -5.00 10.37
CA LEU A 128 0.00 -5.29 10.46
C LEU A 128 0.45 -5.17 11.91
N THR A 129 0.86 -6.29 12.51
CA THR A 129 1.17 -6.34 13.95
C THR A 129 2.36 -7.22 14.31
N GLY A 130 3.16 -6.81 15.29
CA GLY A 130 4.27 -7.62 15.79
C GLY A 130 5.41 -7.81 14.78
N ASN A 131 5.63 -6.84 13.90
CA ASN A 131 6.73 -6.83 12.93
C ASN A 131 7.83 -5.86 13.38
N TRP A 132 9.04 -6.01 12.84
CA TRP A 132 10.07 -4.99 13.04
C TRP A 132 9.66 -3.64 12.44
N ILE A 133 9.21 -3.64 11.18
CA ILE A 133 8.51 -2.51 10.54
C ILE A 133 7.14 -3.03 10.06
N GLY A 134 6.05 -2.29 10.27
CA GLY A 134 4.75 -2.65 9.69
C GLY A 134 4.80 -2.58 8.15
N ILE A 135 4.95 -1.37 7.61
CA ILE A 135 5.06 -1.10 6.16
C ILE A 135 6.33 -0.29 5.88
N SER A 136 7.17 -0.78 4.96
CA SER A 136 8.39 -0.09 4.53
C SER A 136 8.34 0.25 3.04
N LEU A 137 8.59 1.52 2.70
CA LEU A 137 8.83 1.99 1.32
C LEU A 137 10.28 2.44 1.18
N ASN A 138 10.96 1.93 0.15
CA ASN A 138 12.35 2.25 -0.15
C ASN A 138 12.46 2.70 -1.60
N PHE A 139 12.96 3.91 -1.84
CA PHE A 139 13.13 4.47 -3.19
C PHE A 139 11.86 4.38 -4.05
N SER A 140 10.69 4.62 -3.45
CA SER A 140 9.37 4.37 -4.04
C SER A 140 8.54 5.67 -4.13
N ALA A 141 7.60 5.74 -5.07
CA ALA A 141 6.79 6.93 -5.28
C ALA A 141 5.38 6.65 -5.80
N HIS A 142 4.43 7.55 -5.55
CA HIS A 142 3.03 7.42 -5.99
C HIS A 142 2.36 6.13 -5.51
N ASN A 143 2.62 5.76 -4.26
CA ASN A 143 1.92 4.68 -3.58
C ASN A 143 0.96 5.25 -2.54
N LYS A 144 -0.09 4.49 -2.23
CA LYS A 144 -1.09 4.86 -1.23
C LYS A 144 -1.22 3.76 -0.18
N ILE A 145 -1.10 4.15 1.08
CA ILE A 145 -1.43 3.32 2.25
C ILE A 145 -2.71 3.92 2.84
N SER A 146 -3.79 3.17 2.95
CA SER A 146 -5.03 3.71 3.49
C SER A 146 -5.85 2.75 4.34
N SER A 147 -6.58 3.25 5.33
CA SER A 147 -7.53 2.42 6.10
C SER A 147 -6.89 1.18 6.74
N CYS A 148 -5.59 1.23 7.01
CA CYS A 148 -4.84 0.15 7.64
C CYS A 148 -4.78 0.34 9.16
N THR A 149 -4.73 -0.77 9.88
CA THR A 149 -4.39 -0.80 11.30
C THR A 149 -2.96 -1.31 11.44
N ILE A 150 -2.05 -0.47 11.94
CA ILE A 150 -0.64 -0.80 12.12
C ILE A 150 -0.30 -0.67 13.60
N GLU A 151 -0.11 -1.79 14.28
CA GLU A 151 0.05 -1.79 15.73
C GLU A 151 1.11 -2.72 16.31
N SER A 152 1.76 -2.29 17.39
CA SER A 152 2.74 -3.13 18.11
C SER A 152 3.91 -3.60 17.24
N ASN A 153 4.42 -2.71 16.39
CA ASN A 153 5.64 -2.91 15.60
C ASN A 153 6.78 -2.05 16.19
N GLY A 154 8.02 -2.27 15.76
CA GLY A 154 9.11 -1.33 16.04
C GLY A 154 8.80 0.02 15.38
N ASP A 155 8.83 0.07 14.05
CA ASP A 155 8.27 1.19 13.29
C ASP A 155 6.93 0.78 12.67
N GLY A 156 5.94 1.66 12.72
CA GLY A 156 4.65 1.43 12.06
C GLY A 156 4.80 1.52 10.54
N ILE A 157 5.11 2.71 10.04
CA ILE A 157 5.34 2.98 8.62
C ILE A 157 6.68 3.71 8.47
N HIS A 158 7.59 3.18 7.64
CA HIS A 158 8.91 3.79 7.40
C HIS A 158 9.15 4.02 5.92
N PHE A 159 9.39 5.28 5.55
CA PHE A 159 9.79 5.67 4.19
C PHE A 159 11.25 6.06 4.18
N TYR A 160 12.02 5.45 3.27
CA TYR A 160 13.42 5.76 3.04
C TYR A 160 13.61 6.25 1.60
N PHE A 161 13.99 7.52 1.44
CA PHE A 161 14.10 8.22 0.15
C PHE A 161 12.91 7.93 -0.79
N SER A 162 11.70 8.03 -0.25
CA SER A 162 10.46 7.72 -0.96
C SER A 162 9.57 8.96 -0.98
N HIS A 163 9.15 9.36 -2.18
CA HIS A 163 8.57 10.67 -2.43
C HIS A 163 7.15 10.56 -3.00
N ASP A 164 6.33 11.59 -2.84
CA ASP A 164 5.02 11.68 -3.48
C ASP A 164 4.11 10.48 -3.20
N ASN A 165 4.13 9.96 -1.96
CA ASN A 165 3.26 8.88 -1.49
C ASN A 165 2.21 9.42 -0.50
N GLN A 166 1.20 8.60 -0.21
CA GLN A 166 0.09 8.98 0.65
C GLN A 166 -0.14 7.96 1.77
N ILE A 167 -0.35 8.46 2.99
CA ILE A 167 -0.79 7.70 4.17
C ILE A 167 -2.10 8.33 4.63
N ILE A 168 -3.22 7.63 4.44
CA ILE A 168 -4.56 8.22 4.56
C ILE A 168 -5.46 7.36 5.45
N GLN A 169 -6.06 7.96 6.49
CA GLN A 169 -7.08 7.28 7.31
C GLN A 169 -6.60 5.96 7.94
N CYS A 170 -5.31 5.87 8.26
CA CYS A 170 -4.75 4.73 8.98
C CYS A 170 -4.86 4.93 10.49
N THR A 171 -4.95 3.83 11.23
CA THR A 171 -4.74 3.79 12.68
C THR A 171 -3.35 3.24 12.95
N VAL A 172 -2.44 4.07 13.47
CA VAL A 172 -1.05 3.70 13.76
C VAL A 172 -0.80 3.82 15.26
N THR A 173 -0.74 2.68 15.96
CA THR A 173 -0.84 2.68 17.43
C THR A 173 0.12 1.72 18.12
N LYS A 174 0.65 2.10 19.29
CA LYS A 174 1.54 1.25 20.11
C LYS A 174 2.81 0.78 19.37
N ASN A 175 3.37 1.61 18.49
CA ASN A 175 4.68 1.35 17.88
C ASN A 175 5.76 2.17 18.60
N ASP A 176 7.04 1.81 18.45
CA ASP A 176 8.14 2.67 18.94
C ASP A 176 8.16 3.99 18.14
N THR A 177 8.09 3.91 16.81
CA THR A 177 7.84 5.06 15.93
C THR A 177 6.62 4.80 15.07
N ALA A 178 5.61 5.66 15.10
CA ALA A 178 4.39 5.45 14.31
C ALA A 178 4.67 5.61 12.81
N ILE A 179 5.13 6.80 12.40
CA ILE A 179 5.47 7.11 11.01
C ILE A 179 6.83 7.78 10.97
N TRP A 180 7.78 7.19 10.25
CA TRP A 180 9.12 7.71 10.05
C TRP A 180 9.35 8.00 8.56
N LEU A 181 9.69 9.25 8.23
CA LEU A 181 10.13 9.66 6.90
C LEU A 181 11.61 10.09 6.92
N ASP A 182 12.47 9.33 6.26
CA ASP A 182 13.90 9.62 6.07
C ASP A 182 14.16 10.14 4.67
N GLY A 183 14.58 11.41 4.56
CA GLY A 183 14.91 12.04 3.27
C GLY A 183 13.79 11.92 2.24
N SER A 184 12.55 11.87 2.73
CA SER A 184 11.34 11.52 1.99
C SER A 184 10.44 12.77 1.95
N ASN A 185 10.13 13.22 0.74
CA ASN A 185 9.61 14.57 0.47
C ASN A 185 8.29 14.50 -0.30
N GLY A 186 7.44 15.52 -0.15
CA GLY A 186 6.19 15.63 -0.91
C GLY A 186 5.17 14.53 -0.58
N ASN A 187 5.24 13.92 0.60
CA ASN A 187 4.27 12.90 1.01
C ASN A 187 3.08 13.52 1.75
N ASP A 188 1.91 12.91 1.61
CA ASP A 188 0.67 13.33 2.26
C ASP A 188 0.33 12.40 3.43
N LEU A 189 0.20 12.95 4.64
CA LEU A 189 -0.29 12.26 5.84
C LEU A 189 -1.61 12.91 6.25
N ILE A 190 -2.73 12.25 5.95
CA ILE A 190 -4.06 12.87 6.07
C ILE A 190 -5.04 11.97 6.81
N GLY A 191 -5.75 12.51 7.80
CA GLY A 191 -6.85 11.78 8.44
C GLY A 191 -6.42 10.60 9.30
N ASN A 192 -5.13 10.50 9.67
CA ASN A 192 -4.62 9.36 10.41
C ASN A 192 -4.85 9.51 11.91
N THR A 193 -5.15 8.40 12.59
CA THR A 193 -5.13 8.33 14.06
C THR A 193 -3.78 7.76 14.51
N ILE A 194 -2.96 8.60 15.13
CA ILE A 194 -1.59 8.30 15.55
C ILE A 194 -1.56 8.34 17.07
N SER A 195 -1.63 7.17 17.70
CA SER A 195 -1.93 7.09 19.14
C SER A 195 -1.04 6.15 19.94
N ALA A 196 -0.73 6.50 21.19
CA ALA A 196 -0.03 5.61 22.13
C ALA A 196 1.31 5.05 21.60
N ASN A 197 1.99 5.79 20.72
CA ASN A 197 3.33 5.44 20.24
C ASN A 197 4.39 6.15 21.10
N TYR A 198 5.63 5.64 21.10
CA TYR A 198 6.72 6.39 21.74
C TYR A 198 7.04 7.68 20.94
N MET A 199 7.15 7.58 19.62
CA MET A 199 7.22 8.72 18.70
C MET A 199 6.06 8.66 17.70
N GLY A 200 5.33 9.76 17.52
CA GLY A 200 4.22 9.86 16.55
C GLY A 200 4.73 9.96 15.12
N VAL A 201 5.09 11.18 14.68
CA VAL A 201 5.68 11.40 13.35
C VAL A 201 7.14 11.86 13.50
N TYR A 202 8.07 11.16 12.86
CA TYR A 202 9.50 11.48 12.88
C TYR A 202 9.99 11.79 11.45
N LEU A 203 10.33 13.06 11.20
CA LEU A 203 10.80 13.55 9.90
C LEU A 203 12.28 13.91 9.99
N ASP A 204 13.15 13.09 9.41
CA ASP A 204 14.61 13.20 9.53
C ASP A 204 15.30 13.18 8.15
N LEU A 205 16.61 13.39 8.15
CA LEU A 205 17.48 13.39 6.97
C LEU A 205 17.03 14.36 5.86
N GLY A 206 16.44 15.49 6.28
CA GLY A 206 15.98 16.53 5.34
C GLY A 206 14.63 16.22 4.69
N ALA A 207 13.79 15.37 5.28
CA ALA A 207 12.40 15.17 4.87
C ALA A 207 11.61 16.50 4.93
N GLU A 208 11.32 17.06 3.76
CA GLU A 208 10.72 18.40 3.60
C GLU A 208 9.55 18.43 2.62
N GLY A 209 8.70 19.46 2.77
CA GLY A 209 7.53 19.66 1.91
C GLY A 209 6.50 18.54 1.99
N ASN A 210 6.46 17.79 3.10
CA ASN A 210 5.40 16.85 3.37
C ASN A 210 4.19 17.61 3.92
N LEU A 211 2.99 17.12 3.60
CA LEU A 211 1.72 17.71 3.99
C LEU A 211 1.05 16.85 5.06
N ILE A 212 0.91 17.37 6.28
CA ILE A 212 0.41 16.65 7.45
C ILE A 212 -0.76 17.44 8.06
N TYR A 213 -1.99 17.05 7.75
CA TYR A 213 -3.18 17.73 8.29
C TYR A 213 -4.36 16.77 8.51
N SER A 214 -5.33 17.21 9.31
CA SER A 214 -6.48 16.42 9.75
C SER A 214 -6.09 15.10 10.42
N ASN A 215 -4.90 14.98 11.00
CA ASN A 215 -4.50 13.82 11.79
C ASN A 215 -4.85 14.04 13.27
N ALA A 216 -4.97 12.94 14.02
CA ALA A 216 -5.14 12.96 15.47
C ALA A 216 -3.93 12.34 16.16
N PHE A 217 -3.15 13.16 16.86
CA PHE A 217 -2.03 12.76 17.71
C PHE A 217 -2.53 12.59 19.15
N ILE A 218 -2.64 11.33 19.61
CA ILE A 218 -3.30 11.01 20.87
C ILE A 218 -2.36 10.20 21.77
N ASP A 219 -1.94 10.80 22.88
CA ASP A 219 -1.20 10.11 23.95
C ASP A 219 0.09 9.43 23.47
N ASN A 220 0.75 10.01 22.46
CA ASN A 220 2.12 9.65 22.12
C ASN A 220 3.08 10.24 23.16
N VAL A 221 4.21 9.58 23.43
CA VAL A 221 5.23 10.14 24.34
C VAL A 221 5.86 11.39 23.72
N HIS A 222 6.10 11.35 22.41
CA HIS A 222 6.51 12.48 21.59
C HIS A 222 5.60 12.55 20.36
N ASN A 223 4.83 13.64 20.19
CA ASN A 223 3.87 13.74 19.09
C ASN A 223 4.52 13.85 17.71
N ALA A 224 5.50 14.75 17.57
CA ALA A 224 6.15 14.98 16.29
C ALA A 224 7.58 15.49 16.47
N HIS A 225 8.44 15.15 15.52
CA HIS A 225 9.76 15.70 15.33
C HIS A 225 10.00 15.99 13.86
N SER A 226 10.67 17.09 13.58
CA SER A 226 11.01 17.50 12.23
C SER A 226 12.28 18.35 12.19
N VAL A 227 13.18 17.99 11.26
CA VAL A 227 14.46 18.69 11.04
C VAL A 227 14.43 19.65 9.85
N ALA A 228 13.39 19.60 9.01
CA ALA A 228 13.21 20.46 7.83
C ALA A 228 11.84 21.17 7.85
N VAL A 229 11.48 21.92 6.79
CA VAL A 229 10.18 22.61 6.72
C VAL A 229 9.14 21.64 6.17
N ASN A 230 8.04 21.44 6.89
CA ASN A 230 6.87 20.69 6.44
C ASN A 230 5.60 21.50 6.69
N ASP A 231 4.52 21.14 6.00
CA ASP A 231 3.24 21.82 6.09
C ASP A 231 2.32 21.04 7.04
N TRP A 232 2.02 21.60 8.21
CA TRP A 232 1.22 20.95 9.26
C TRP A 232 -0.26 21.38 9.26
N ASP A 233 -0.66 22.12 8.24
CA ASP A 233 -2.02 22.56 8.04
C ASP A 233 -2.29 22.83 6.56
N TYR A 234 -3.57 22.78 6.19
CA TYR A 234 -4.03 23.04 4.83
C TYR A 234 -5.38 23.74 4.83
N ASN A 235 -5.50 24.85 4.11
CA ASN A 235 -6.75 25.60 3.95
C ASN A 235 -7.49 25.90 5.28
N GLY A 236 -6.74 26.28 6.32
CA GLY A 236 -7.30 26.61 7.62
C GLY A 236 -7.66 25.40 8.49
N GLN A 237 -7.14 24.22 8.18
CA GLN A 237 -7.34 22.99 8.97
C GLN A 237 -5.99 22.36 9.29
N GLY A 238 -5.72 22.18 10.58
CA GLY A 238 -4.51 21.54 11.09
C GLY A 238 -4.77 20.13 11.59
N ASN A 239 -4.08 19.76 12.66
CA ASN A 239 -4.15 18.46 13.32
C ASN A 239 -4.72 18.60 14.73
N TYR A 240 -5.28 17.51 15.25
CA TYR A 240 -5.63 17.38 16.66
C TYR A 240 -4.41 16.89 17.45
N TRP A 241 -4.13 17.55 18.58
CA TRP A 241 -3.03 17.20 19.49
C TRP A 241 -3.56 17.03 20.90
N SER A 242 -3.47 15.84 21.50
CA SER A 242 -4.08 15.58 22.82
C SER A 242 -3.43 16.36 23.97
N ASP A 243 -2.25 16.94 23.76
CA ASP A 243 -1.53 17.81 24.69
C ASP A 243 -1.69 19.31 24.40
N TYR A 244 -2.41 19.70 23.34
CA TYR A 244 -2.69 21.11 23.07
C TYR A 244 -3.63 21.70 24.13
N ARG A 245 -3.26 22.87 24.65
CA ARG A 245 -3.96 23.59 25.74
C ARG A 245 -4.33 25.02 25.36
N GLY A 246 -4.36 25.33 24.06
CA GLY A 246 -4.75 26.65 23.58
C GLY A 246 -6.23 26.94 23.81
N ILE A 247 -6.59 28.21 23.65
CA ILE A 247 -7.95 28.72 23.77
C ILE A 247 -8.54 28.81 22.35
N ASP A 248 -9.85 28.62 22.25
CA ASP A 248 -10.67 28.92 21.07
C ASP A 248 -11.69 29.98 21.50
N ALA A 249 -11.34 31.25 21.27
CA ALA A 249 -12.12 32.40 21.74
C ALA A 249 -13.31 32.73 20.82
N ASP A 250 -13.26 32.32 19.55
CA ASP A 250 -14.32 32.54 18.58
C ASP A 250 -15.25 31.32 18.40
N GLU A 251 -14.99 30.23 19.14
CA GLU A 251 -15.77 28.99 19.22
C GLU A 251 -15.89 28.27 17.87
N ASN A 252 -14.85 28.37 17.03
CA ASN A 252 -14.85 27.77 15.69
C ASN A 252 -14.32 26.32 15.67
N GLY A 253 -13.84 25.80 16.80
CA GLY A 253 -13.26 24.45 16.94
C GLY A 253 -11.77 24.34 16.62
N ILE A 254 -11.10 25.47 16.37
CA ILE A 254 -9.67 25.60 16.09
C ILE A 254 -9.04 26.47 17.17
N GLY A 255 -7.85 26.10 17.64
CA GLY A 255 -7.12 26.88 18.62
C GLY A 255 -6.54 28.18 18.06
N ASP A 256 -6.64 29.26 18.83
CA ASP A 256 -6.17 30.61 18.46
C ASP A 256 -4.63 30.73 18.40
N ALA A 257 -3.90 29.78 18.99
CA ALA A 257 -2.44 29.76 19.05
C ALA A 257 -1.88 28.56 18.28
N PRO A 258 -0.84 28.72 17.45
CA PRO A 258 -0.22 27.61 16.74
C PRO A 258 0.32 26.52 17.68
N TYR A 259 0.30 25.26 17.23
CA TYR A 259 1.05 24.16 17.85
C TYR A 259 2.43 24.08 17.21
N VAL A 260 3.47 24.37 18.00
CA VAL A 260 4.85 24.50 17.50
C VAL A 260 5.54 23.14 17.50
N ILE A 261 5.93 22.64 16.32
CA ILE A 261 6.73 21.41 16.18
C ILE A 261 8.19 21.72 16.42
N ARG A 262 8.70 22.78 15.76
CA ARG A 262 10.04 23.34 15.98
C ARG A 262 9.99 24.86 16.02
N SER A 263 11.03 25.49 16.56
CA SER A 263 11.06 26.94 16.82
C SER A 263 11.00 27.89 15.60
N LYS A 264 10.95 27.40 14.35
CA LYS A 264 10.92 28.25 13.14
C LYS A 264 10.14 27.61 11.98
N GLY A 265 8.94 28.15 11.71
CA GLY A 265 8.16 27.95 10.48
C GLY A 265 7.59 26.55 10.27
N ASP A 266 7.82 25.63 11.21
CA ASP A 266 7.35 24.25 11.18
C ASP A 266 6.44 24.08 12.39
N GLN A 267 5.19 24.48 12.18
CA GLN A 267 4.15 24.59 13.18
C GLN A 267 2.80 24.35 12.50
N ASP A 268 1.86 23.82 13.25
CA ASP A 268 0.46 23.75 12.86
C ASP A 268 -0.22 25.06 13.26
N ASN A 269 -0.68 25.84 12.28
CA ASN A 269 -1.32 27.13 12.52
C ASN A 269 -2.80 27.01 12.91
N TYR A 270 -3.41 25.86 12.72
CA TYR A 270 -4.84 25.64 12.91
C TYR A 270 -5.10 24.36 13.72
N PRO A 271 -4.54 24.23 14.94
CA PRO A 271 -4.69 23.02 15.74
C PRO A 271 -6.16 22.79 16.08
N LEU A 272 -6.65 21.58 15.82
CA LEU A 272 -8.04 21.20 16.02
C LEU A 272 -8.31 20.92 17.50
N LEU A 273 -9.48 21.35 18.01
CA LEU A 273 -9.92 21.03 19.36
C LEU A 273 -10.72 19.73 19.46
N ASN A 274 -11.16 19.19 18.33
CA ASN A 274 -11.87 17.91 18.24
C ASN A 274 -11.15 16.98 17.28
N ILE A 275 -11.28 15.67 17.52
CA ILE A 275 -10.76 14.64 16.62
C ILE A 275 -11.52 14.75 15.28
N PRO A 276 -10.82 14.84 14.14
CA PRO A 276 -11.43 14.95 12.80
C PRO A 276 -12.03 13.64 12.28
#